data_AF-A0A7S0BPW0-F1
#
_entry.id   AF-A0A7S0BPW0-F1
#
_cell.length_a   1.000
_cell.length_b   1.000
_cell.length_c   1.000
_cell.angle_alpha   90.00
_cell.angle_beta   90.00
_cell.angle_gamma   90.00
#
_symmetry.space_group_name_H-M   'P 1'
#
loop_
_entity.id
_entity.type
_entity.pdbx_description
1 polymer ?
#
loop_
_entity_poly.entity_id
_entity_poly.type
_entity_poly.pdbx_seq_one_letter_code
_entity_poly.pdbx_strand_id
1 'polypeptide(L)'
;RESLGSDAGSAMISVLDDVVLTAGLDSIMRIWRLSDSAMVEEAAIGLGDGFLPECISFTHFGDSLLAAVGGSDRKLRLYLIQELFSVTFVGVLSGHKDWIRSLRFSDLTQEGNVLLATASNDRTAQIWRLRTGWKTDICVNDVLDKNTKTFKMPNGRNDEVLVA
;
A
#
# COMPACT_ATOMS: atom_id res chain seq x y z
N ARG A 1 -25.13 -18.99 -3.89
CA ARG A 1 -23.85 -19.53 -4.40
C ARG A 1 -23.81 -19.23 -5.89
N GLU A 2 -23.34 -18.05 -6.26
CA GLU A 2 -23.10 -17.69 -7.66
C GLU A 2 -21.59 -17.75 -7.88
N SER A 3 -21.14 -18.79 -8.58
CA SER A 3 -19.78 -18.84 -9.12
C SER A 3 -19.86 -18.33 -10.55
N LEU A 4 -19.48 -17.07 -10.75
CA LEU A 4 -19.29 -16.52 -12.09
C LEU A 4 -17.92 -16.97 -12.60
N GLY A 5 -17.96 -17.64 -13.76
CA GLY A 5 -17.03 -17.48 -14.88
C GLY A 5 -15.54 -17.68 -14.61
N SER A 6 -14.99 -18.72 -15.24
CA SER A 6 -13.55 -18.94 -15.39
C SER A 6 -12.83 -17.77 -16.07
N ASP A 7 -12.26 -16.89 -15.26
CA ASP A 7 -10.93 -16.34 -15.46
C ASP A 7 -10.25 -16.46 -14.10
N ALA A 8 -9.00 -16.90 -14.06
CA ALA A 8 -8.20 -16.83 -12.83
C ALA A 8 -7.85 -15.36 -12.56
N GLY A 9 -8.87 -14.53 -12.33
CA GLY A 9 -8.72 -13.12 -12.02
C GLY A 9 -8.03 -13.04 -10.67
N SER A 10 -6.85 -12.42 -10.65
CA SER A 10 -6.13 -12.16 -9.41
C SER A 10 -7.05 -11.32 -8.52
N ALA A 11 -7.61 -11.97 -7.50
CA ALA A 11 -8.42 -11.34 -6.49
C ALA A 11 -7.57 -11.30 -5.23
N MET A 12 -7.33 -10.10 -4.74
CA MET A 12 -6.48 -9.90 -3.59
C MET A 12 -7.33 -9.50 -2.40
N ILE A 13 -6.87 -9.92 -1.23
CA ILE A 13 -7.50 -9.62 0.04
C ILE A 13 -6.44 -9.25 1.06
N SER A 14 -6.76 -8.26 1.88
CA SER A 14 -6.04 -7.96 3.12
C SER A 14 -7.06 -7.81 4.22
N VAL A 15 -6.70 -8.18 5.44
CA VAL A 15 -7.58 -8.11 6.62
C VAL A 15 -6.79 -7.50 7.77
N LEU A 16 -7.42 -6.60 8.52
CA LEU A 16 -6.92 -6.01 9.75
C LEU A 16 -8.12 -5.69 10.63
N ASP A 17 -8.13 -6.21 11.84
CA ASP A 17 -9.25 -6.11 12.78
C ASP A 17 -10.59 -6.56 12.15
N ASP A 18 -11.60 -5.70 12.18
CA ASP A 18 -12.92 -5.90 11.57
C ASP A 18 -12.99 -5.41 10.12
N VAL A 19 -11.89 -4.92 9.55
CA VAL A 19 -11.86 -4.35 8.20
C VAL A 19 -11.21 -5.33 7.22
N VAL A 20 -11.82 -5.43 6.03
CA VAL A 20 -11.30 -6.20 4.91
C VAL A 20 -11.16 -5.30 3.69
N LEU A 21 -10.00 -5.34 3.04
CA LEU A 21 -9.79 -4.72 1.74
C LEU A 21 -9.72 -5.80 0.66
N THR A 22 -10.43 -5.58 -0.43
CA THR A 22 -10.36 -6.43 -1.62
C THR A 22 -10.13 -5.60 -2.86
N ALA A 23 -9.35 -6.11 -3.81
CA ALA A 23 -9.27 -5.52 -5.15
C ALA A 23 -9.11 -6.63 -6.20
N GLY A 24 -9.58 -6.36 -7.41
CA GLY A 24 -9.53 -7.32 -8.52
C GLY A 24 -9.45 -6.66 -9.89
N LEU A 25 -9.71 -7.46 -10.93
CA LEU A 25 -9.60 -7.04 -12.34
C LEU A 25 -10.58 -5.94 -12.76
N ASP A 26 -11.61 -5.67 -11.96
CA ASP A 26 -12.53 -4.55 -12.17
C ASP A 26 -11.90 -3.19 -11.81
N SER A 27 -10.63 -3.18 -11.41
CA SER A 27 -9.89 -1.98 -11.01
C SER A 27 -10.54 -1.23 -9.84
N ILE A 28 -11.34 -1.91 -9.01
CA ILE A 28 -12.00 -1.33 -7.86
C ILE A 28 -11.42 -1.92 -6.58
N MET A 29 -10.98 -1.05 -5.68
CA MET A 29 -10.70 -1.40 -4.29
C MET A 29 -11.99 -1.26 -3.48
N ARG A 30 -12.44 -2.34 -2.87
CA ARG A 30 -13.59 -2.36 -1.95
C ARG A 30 -13.13 -2.50 -0.52
N ILE A 31 -13.88 -1.85 0.36
CA ILE A 31 -13.69 -1.85 1.80
C ILE A 31 -14.92 -2.49 2.42
N TRP A 32 -14.69 -3.49 3.25
CA TRP A 32 -15.74 -4.22 3.95
C TRP A 32 -15.52 -4.10 5.45
N ARG A 33 -16.60 -4.01 6.20
CA ARG A 33 -16.61 -4.17 7.65
C ARG A 33 -17.29 -5.48 8.03
N LEU A 34 -16.62 -6.26 8.87
CA LEU A 34 -17.19 -7.43 9.51
C LEU A 34 -18.01 -6.99 10.72
N SER A 35 -19.33 -7.10 10.60
CA SER A 35 -20.23 -7.06 11.75
C SER A 35 -20.47 -8.46 12.29
N ASP A 36 -21.04 -8.57 13.50
CA ASP A 36 -21.34 -9.85 14.16
C ASP A 36 -22.15 -10.84 13.31
N SER A 37 -22.88 -10.36 12.30
CA SER A 37 -23.81 -11.17 11.50
C SER A 37 -23.55 -11.15 10.00
N ALA A 38 -22.77 -10.21 9.48
CA ALA A 38 -22.53 -10.07 8.04
C ALA A 38 -21.31 -9.20 7.71
N MET A 39 -20.78 -9.40 6.49
CA MET A 39 -19.86 -8.45 5.85
C MET A 39 -20.67 -7.37 5.14
N VAL A 40 -20.37 -6.11 5.42
CA VAL A 40 -21.01 -4.95 4.78
C VAL A 40 -19.97 -4.22 3.94
N GLU A 41 -20.31 -3.90 2.69
CA GLU A 41 -19.49 -3.04 1.84
C GLU A 41 -19.68 -1.59 2.28
N GLU A 42 -18.61 -0.94 2.72
CA GLU A 42 -18.64 0.41 3.28
C GLU A 42 -18.14 1.44 2.27
N ALA A 43 -17.22 1.05 1.37
CA ALA A 43 -16.74 1.92 0.31
C ALA A 43 -16.22 1.13 -0.91
N ALA A 44 -16.33 1.74 -2.09
CA ALA A 44 -15.73 1.27 -3.33
C ALA A 44 -15.00 2.41 -4.03
N ILE A 45 -13.72 2.19 -4.36
CA ILE A 45 -12.81 3.21 -4.86
C ILE A 45 -12.21 2.73 -6.18
N GLY A 46 -12.41 3.51 -7.24
CA GLY A 46 -11.79 3.26 -8.54
C GLY A 46 -10.28 3.52 -8.46
N LEU A 47 -9.49 2.54 -8.91
CA LEU A 47 -8.02 2.62 -8.94
C LEU A 47 -7.47 3.21 -10.25
N GLY A 48 -8.37 3.49 -11.20
CA GLY A 48 -8.11 4.03 -12.53
C GLY A 48 -8.35 3.00 -13.62
N ASP A 49 -8.84 3.46 -14.77
CA ASP A 49 -9.23 2.60 -15.88
C ASP A 49 -8.06 1.76 -16.39
N GLY A 50 -8.26 0.45 -16.50
CA GLY A 50 -7.27 -0.50 -17.01
C GLY A 50 -6.11 -0.78 -16.05
N PHE A 51 -6.13 -0.28 -14.82
CA PHE A 51 -5.16 -0.66 -13.80
C PHE A 51 -5.46 -2.07 -13.30
N LEU A 52 -4.47 -2.96 -13.35
CA LEU A 52 -4.61 -4.32 -12.85
C LEU A 52 -3.92 -4.40 -11.48
N PRO A 53 -4.67 -4.36 -10.37
CA PRO A 53 -4.10 -4.56 -9.05
C PRO A 53 -3.59 -6.01 -8.93
N GLU A 54 -2.40 -6.17 -8.37
CA GLU A 54 -1.75 -7.47 -8.13
C GLU A 54 -1.43 -7.68 -6.65
N CYS A 55 -1.35 -6.61 -5.86
CA CYS A 55 -1.13 -6.69 -4.42
C CYS A 55 -1.75 -5.51 -3.64
N ILE A 56 -2.25 -5.80 -2.44
CA ILE A 56 -2.92 -4.87 -1.54
C ILE A 56 -2.57 -5.25 -0.11
N SER A 57 -2.36 -4.25 0.73
CA SER A 57 -2.16 -4.41 2.18
C SER A 57 -2.48 -3.08 2.81
N PHE A 58 -2.81 -3.12 4.09
CA PHE A 58 -2.99 -1.93 4.89
C PHE A 58 -2.52 -2.18 6.32
N THR A 59 -2.33 -1.09 7.06
CA THR A 59 -1.84 -1.09 8.44
C THR A 59 -2.39 0.12 9.19
N HIS A 60 -2.34 0.08 10.52
CA HIS A 60 -2.56 1.28 11.34
C HIS A 60 -1.51 2.35 11.03
N PHE A 61 -1.95 3.60 10.98
CA PHE A 61 -1.14 4.77 10.70
C PHE A 61 -1.68 5.96 11.50
N GLY A 62 -1.33 6.01 12.80
CA GLY A 62 -1.97 6.91 13.76
C GLY A 62 -3.44 6.52 13.98
N ASP A 63 -4.34 7.50 13.94
CA ASP A 63 -5.79 7.29 14.08
C ASP A 63 -6.48 6.87 12.77
N SER A 64 -5.70 6.57 11.73
CA SER A 64 -6.20 6.18 10.41
C SER A 64 -5.57 4.86 9.97
N LEU A 65 -6.12 4.25 8.93
CA LEU A 65 -5.51 3.13 8.24
C LEU A 65 -4.81 3.64 6.98
N LEU A 66 -3.60 3.15 6.73
CA LEU A 66 -2.89 3.39 5.49
C LEU A 66 -2.96 2.14 4.62
N ALA A 67 -3.60 2.25 3.47
CA ALA A 67 -3.66 1.22 2.45
C ALA A 67 -2.68 1.51 1.32
N ALA A 68 -2.06 0.45 0.80
CA ALA A 68 -1.20 0.47 -0.36
C ALA A 68 -1.70 -0.52 -1.40
N VAL A 69 -1.76 -0.08 -2.65
CA VAL A 69 -2.16 -0.91 -3.80
C VAL A 69 -1.07 -0.83 -4.86
N GLY A 70 -0.59 -2.00 -5.29
CA GLY A 70 0.41 -2.16 -6.35
C GLY A 70 -0.11 -3.05 -7.47
N GLY A 71 0.40 -2.86 -8.68
CA GLY A 71 -0.08 -3.58 -9.85
C GLY A 71 0.73 -3.33 -11.12
N SER A 72 0.03 -3.37 -12.25
CA SER A 72 0.59 -3.38 -13.60
C SER A 72 1.28 -2.08 -14.04
N ASP A 73 0.99 -0.95 -13.40
CA ASP A 73 1.52 0.37 -13.82
C ASP A 73 2.81 0.79 -13.11
N ARG A 74 3.43 -0.15 -12.35
CA ARG A 74 4.72 0.01 -11.65
C ARG A 74 4.69 1.02 -10.51
N LYS A 75 3.51 1.56 -10.22
CA LYS A 75 3.28 2.60 -9.22
C LYS A 75 2.57 1.97 -8.02
N LEU A 76 3.00 2.38 -6.84
CA LEU A 76 2.31 2.05 -5.60
C LEU A 76 1.39 3.22 -5.24
N ARG A 77 0.07 3.00 -5.22
CA ARG A 77 -0.89 4.01 -4.79
C ARG A 77 -1.11 3.88 -3.29
N LEU A 78 -1.15 5.02 -2.60
CA LEU A 78 -1.40 5.10 -1.18
C LEU A 78 -2.75 5.78 -0.91
N TYR A 79 -3.49 5.22 0.03
CA TYR A 79 -4.80 5.72 0.46
C TYR A 79 -4.85 5.76 1.98
N LEU A 80 -5.34 6.87 2.55
CA LEU A 80 -5.76 6.91 3.94
C LEU A 80 -7.23 6.58 4.05
N ILE A 81 -7.56 5.69 4.96
CA ILE A 81 -8.93 5.34 5.33
C ILE A 81 -9.13 5.85 6.76
N GLN A 82 -10.06 6.78 6.93
CA GLN A 82 -10.32 7.45 8.20
C GLN A 82 -11.65 6.96 8.79
N GLU A 83 -12.13 7.64 9.83
CA GLU A 83 -13.45 7.38 10.40
C GLU A 83 -14.54 7.35 9.33
N LEU A 84 -15.54 6.49 9.55
CA LEU A 84 -16.67 6.28 8.63
C LEU A 84 -16.24 5.85 7.20
N PHE A 85 -15.05 5.26 7.06
CA PHE A 85 -14.51 4.80 5.78
C PHE A 85 -14.36 5.88 4.73
N SER A 86 -14.14 7.13 5.17
CA SER A 86 -13.68 8.19 4.28
C SER A 86 -12.31 7.83 3.70
N VAL A 87 -12.22 7.70 2.38
CA VAL A 87 -10.98 7.33 1.68
C VAL A 87 -10.38 8.51 0.97
N THR A 88 -9.14 8.83 1.32
CA THR A 88 -8.37 9.92 0.70
C THR A 88 -7.17 9.34 -0.03
N PHE A 89 -7.03 9.66 -1.31
CA PHE A 89 -5.80 9.39 -2.04
C PHE A 89 -4.69 10.34 -1.56
N VAL A 90 -3.58 9.76 -1.09
CA VAL A 90 -2.50 10.53 -0.44
C VAL A 90 -1.21 10.56 -1.26
N GLY A 91 -1.07 9.70 -2.27
CA GLY A 91 0.03 9.83 -3.21
C GLY A 91 0.42 8.54 -3.91
N VAL A 92 1.53 8.65 -4.64
CA VAL A 92 2.13 7.54 -5.38
C VAL A 92 3.59 7.37 -4.99
N LEU A 93 3.99 6.14 -4.71
CA LEU A 93 5.41 5.78 -4.66
C LEU A 93 5.84 5.25 -6.02
N SER A 94 6.84 5.90 -6.60
CA SER A 94 7.42 5.53 -7.90
C SER A 94 8.88 5.12 -7.70
N GLY A 95 9.31 4.04 -8.36
CA GLY A 95 10.69 3.56 -8.29
C GLY A 95 10.88 2.22 -9.00
N HIS A 96 9.89 1.34 -8.86
CA HIS A 96 9.87 0.07 -9.59
C HIS A 96 9.81 0.31 -11.10
N LYS A 97 10.50 -0.57 -11.84
CA LYS A 97 10.63 -0.50 -13.31
C LYS A 97 9.70 -1.48 -14.02
N ASP A 98 9.03 -2.34 -13.27
CA ASP A 98 8.09 -3.35 -13.76
C ASP A 98 6.97 -3.58 -12.72
N TRP A 99 6.05 -4.50 -13.00
CA TRP A 99 4.85 -4.77 -12.21
C TRP A 99 5.18 -5.10 -10.76
N ILE A 100 4.45 -4.47 -9.85
CA ILE A 100 4.55 -4.77 -8.42
C ILE A 100 3.69 -5.99 -8.15
N ARG A 101 4.32 -7.08 -7.70
CA ARG A 101 3.66 -8.38 -7.51
C ARG A 101 3.29 -8.69 -6.08
N SER A 102 3.97 -8.06 -5.14
CA SER A 102 3.73 -8.27 -3.72
C SER A 102 4.08 -7.02 -2.95
N LEU A 103 3.33 -6.77 -1.89
CA LEU A 103 3.62 -5.72 -0.93
C LEU A 103 3.21 -6.20 0.47
N ARG A 104 3.90 -5.70 1.49
CA ARG A 104 3.58 -6.03 2.89
C ARG A 104 4.01 -4.89 3.81
N PHE A 105 3.07 -4.41 4.62
CA PHE A 105 3.42 -3.54 5.73
C PHE A 105 4.09 -4.35 6.85
N SER A 106 5.05 -3.72 7.51
CA SER A 106 5.67 -4.25 8.72
C SER A 106 4.74 -4.08 9.92
N ASP A 107 4.59 -5.15 10.70
CA ASP A 107 3.84 -5.12 11.97
C ASP A 107 4.62 -4.35 13.07
N LEU A 108 5.90 -4.08 12.86
CA LEU A 108 6.73 -3.22 13.72
C LEU A 108 6.42 -1.74 13.44
N THR A 109 5.23 -1.29 13.81
CA THR A 109 4.83 0.11 13.75
C THR A 109 5.18 0.83 15.04
N GLN A 110 5.89 1.96 14.95
CA GLN A 110 6.18 2.83 16.10
C GLN A 110 5.73 4.25 15.79
N GLU A 111 4.77 4.75 16.56
CA GLU A 111 4.33 6.16 16.57
C GLU A 111 4.32 6.83 15.19
N GLY A 112 3.46 6.35 14.29
CA GLY A 112 3.28 6.95 12.97
C GLY A 112 4.40 6.68 11.95
N ASN A 113 5.38 5.84 12.31
CA ASN A 113 6.36 5.29 11.37
C ASN A 113 5.94 3.88 10.96
N VAL A 114 5.73 3.69 9.66
CA VAL A 114 5.46 2.38 9.08
C VAL A 114 6.48 2.06 8.01
N LEU A 115 6.90 0.80 7.98
CA LEU A 115 7.73 0.26 6.92
C LEU A 115 6.87 -0.54 5.96
N LEU A 116 7.14 -0.40 4.68
CA LEU A 116 6.45 -1.11 3.61
C LEU A 116 7.49 -1.77 2.72
N ALA A 117 7.40 -3.08 2.55
CA ALA A 117 8.20 -3.80 1.57
C ALA A 117 7.39 -4.00 0.30
N THR A 118 7.98 -3.77 -0.86
CA THR A 118 7.39 -4.07 -2.18
C THR A 118 8.35 -4.92 -3.00
N ALA A 119 7.82 -5.87 -3.77
CA ALA A 119 8.58 -6.73 -4.66
C ALA A 119 8.00 -6.65 -6.08
N SER A 120 8.88 -6.62 -7.08
CA SER A 120 8.52 -6.36 -8.47
C SER A 120 9.15 -7.36 -9.44
N ASN A 121 8.53 -7.50 -10.61
CA ASN A 121 9.09 -8.23 -11.75
C ASN A 121 10.42 -7.65 -12.25
N ASP A 122 10.77 -6.42 -11.86
CA ASP A 122 12.06 -5.79 -12.18
C ASP A 122 13.27 -6.44 -11.46
N ARG A 123 13.01 -7.53 -10.72
CA ARG A 123 13.98 -8.32 -9.95
C ARG A 123 14.54 -7.55 -8.75
N THR A 124 13.82 -6.53 -8.29
CA THR A 124 14.15 -5.75 -7.10
C THR A 124 13.04 -5.83 -6.06
N ALA A 125 13.44 -5.63 -4.81
CA ALA A 125 12.54 -5.32 -3.72
C ALA A 125 12.93 -3.95 -3.16
N GLN A 126 11.92 -3.14 -2.84
CA GLN A 126 12.10 -1.81 -2.28
C GLN A 126 11.48 -1.76 -0.89
N ILE A 127 12.17 -1.14 0.06
CA ILE A 127 11.62 -0.83 1.38
C ILE A 127 11.36 0.66 1.45
N TRP A 128 10.15 1.01 1.81
CA TRP A 128 9.68 2.37 1.99
C TRP A 128 9.49 2.65 3.46
N ARG A 129 9.97 3.80 3.91
CA ARG A 129 9.66 4.35 5.24
C ARG A 129 8.66 5.48 5.08
N LEU A 130 7.47 5.28 5.63
CA LEU A 130 6.37 6.25 5.59
C LEU A 130 6.15 6.80 6.99
N ARG A 131 6.04 8.12 7.10
CA ARG A 131 5.84 8.83 8.37
C ARG A 131 4.59 9.69 8.33
N THR A 132 3.88 9.76 9.46
CA THR A 132 2.85 10.77 9.68
C THR A 132 3.51 12.16 9.73
N GLY A 133 3.33 12.97 8.69
CA GLY A 133 3.59 14.40 8.78
C GLY A 133 2.56 15.06 9.71
N TRP A 134 2.93 16.18 10.33
CA TRP A 134 2.09 17.02 11.20
C TRP A 134 0.93 17.72 10.45
N LYS A 135 0.83 17.50 9.13
CA LYS A 135 -0.27 17.89 8.24
C LYS A 135 -0.48 16.79 7.20
N THR A 136 -1.14 15.68 7.54
CA THR A 136 -1.73 14.70 6.58
C THR A 136 -0.90 14.39 5.31
N ASP A 137 0.43 14.46 5.39
CA ASP A 137 1.35 14.33 4.27
C ASP A 137 2.25 13.14 4.58
N ILE A 138 2.36 12.23 3.61
CA ILE A 138 3.23 11.07 3.72
C ILE A 138 4.63 11.48 3.27
N CYS A 139 5.55 11.56 4.22
CA CYS A 139 6.96 11.75 3.91
C CYS A 139 7.63 10.39 3.68
N VAL A 140 8.12 10.18 2.46
CA VAL A 140 8.89 8.99 2.06
C VAL A 140 10.36 9.34 2.25
N ASN A 141 11.00 8.78 3.27
CA ASN A 141 12.39 9.14 3.55
C ASN A 141 13.41 8.25 2.86
N ASP A 142 13.09 6.96 2.60
CA ASP A 142 14.08 6.00 2.13
C ASP A 142 13.46 4.98 1.16
N VAL A 143 14.16 4.73 0.05
CA VAL A 143 14.06 3.48 -0.72
C VAL A 143 15.32 2.69 -0.39
N LEU A 144 15.23 1.71 0.51
CA LEU A 144 16.35 0.79 0.76
C LEU A 144 16.37 -0.26 -0.36
N ASP A 145 16.88 0.11 -1.53
CA ASP A 145 17.15 -0.83 -2.61
C ASP A 145 18.50 -1.51 -2.35
N LYS A 146 18.49 -2.85 -2.18
CA LYS A 146 19.70 -3.64 -1.96
C LYS A 146 20.65 -3.61 -3.17
N ASN A 147 20.20 -3.16 -4.34
CA ASN A 147 21.00 -3.10 -5.57
C ASN A 147 21.60 -1.71 -5.87
N THR A 148 21.23 -0.65 -5.14
CA THR A 148 21.84 0.67 -5.31
C THR A 148 22.57 1.10 -4.04
N LYS A 149 23.91 1.02 -4.07
CA LYS A 149 24.82 1.48 -3.00
C LYS A 149 24.85 3.01 -2.81
N THR A 150 23.80 3.73 -3.18
CA THR A 150 23.84 5.20 -3.18
C THR A 150 22.60 5.77 -2.53
N PHE A 151 22.82 6.23 -1.30
CA PHE A 151 21.93 7.06 -0.53
C PHE A 151 22.11 8.54 -0.93
N LYS A 152 21.04 9.25 -1.27
CA LYS A 152 21.05 10.72 -1.39
C LYS A 152 19.83 11.31 -0.72
N MET A 153 20.05 11.98 0.41
CA MET A 153 19.03 12.80 1.06
C MET A 153 18.73 14.05 0.22
N PRO A 154 17.49 14.59 0.27
CA PRO A 154 17.12 15.85 -0.41
C PRO A 154 17.76 17.12 0.15
N ASN A 155 18.56 17.02 1.22
CA ASN A 155 18.93 18.17 2.03
C ASN A 155 20.28 17.98 2.72
N GLY A 156 21.33 17.77 1.92
CA GLY A 156 22.69 18.32 2.10
C GLY A 156 23.42 18.24 3.45
N ARG A 157 22.92 17.53 4.46
CA ARG A 157 23.58 17.34 5.75
C ARG A 157 24.20 15.94 5.77
N ASN A 158 25.53 15.95 5.70
CA ASN A 158 26.39 14.78 5.78
C ASN A 158 26.51 14.29 7.22
N ASP A 159 25.46 13.68 7.73
CA ASP A 159 25.59 12.85 8.93
C ASP A 159 25.61 11.39 8.47
N GLU A 160 26.83 10.85 8.35
CA GLU A 160 27.09 9.45 8.01
C GLU A 160 26.49 8.55 9.10
N VAL A 161 25.49 7.75 8.74
CA VAL A 161 25.08 6.61 9.56
C VAL A 161 25.41 5.35 8.79
N LEU A 162 26.52 4.71 9.17
CA LEU A 162 26.84 3.33 8.85
C LEU A 162 25.71 2.44 9.37
N VAL A 163 25.20 1.56 8.51
CA VAL A 163 24.50 0.36 8.97
C VAL A 163 25.41 -0.82 8.64
N ALA A 164 25.84 -1.51 9.70
CA ALA A 164 26.61 -2.74 9.67
C ALA A 164 25.85 -3.90 9.02
#